data_AF-A0A1F9TRJ2-F1
#
_entry.id   AF-A0A1F9TRJ2-F1
#
_cell.length_a   1.000
_cell.length_b   1.000
_cell.length_c   1.000
_cell.angle_alpha   90.00
_cell.angle_beta   90.00
_cell.angle_gamma   90.00
#
_symmetry.space_group_name_H-M   'P 1'
#
loop_
_entity.id
_entity.type
_entity.pdbx_description
1 polymer ?
#
loop_
_entity_poly.entity_id
_entity_poly.type
_entity_poly.pdbx_seq_one_letter_code
_entity_poly.pdbx_strand_id
1 'polypeptide(L)'
;MLVERQMLDHSVSLRKAARLSGMDPSFLSKVLAGKRSPPSDEKVLERLGKCLGLDPMALTVAAGVVPAALKPLLSDPEFLRRVRPSASRTRLPPHAPPEPRPASGRVRSVPRSPELSEDLL
;
A
#
# COMPACT_ATOMS: atom_id res chain seq x y z
N MET A 1 -3.17 4.94 6.49
CA MET A 1 -2.78 5.35 5.11
C MET A 1 -3.99 5.57 4.22
N LEU A 2 -3.89 6.41 3.17
CA LEU A 2 -4.96 6.65 2.18
C LEU A 2 -5.44 5.34 1.52
N VAL A 3 -4.49 4.45 1.20
CA VAL A 3 -4.76 3.11 0.64
C VAL A 3 -5.50 2.19 1.63
N GLU A 4 -5.10 2.16 2.92
CA GLU A 4 -5.75 1.33 3.94
C GLU A 4 -7.20 1.72 4.16
N ARG A 5 -7.46 3.05 4.22
CA ARG A 5 -8.82 3.57 4.37
C ARG A 5 -9.69 3.13 3.21
N GLN A 6 -9.19 3.27 1.98
CA GLN A 6 -9.95 2.89 0.80
C GLN A 6 -10.18 1.37 0.68
N MET A 7 -9.23 0.55 1.14
CA MET A 7 -9.44 -0.90 1.22
C MET A 7 -10.55 -1.28 2.20
N LEU A 8 -10.69 -0.57 3.32
CA LEU A 8 -11.79 -0.77 4.28
C LEU A 8 -13.13 -0.35 3.66
N ASP A 9 -13.18 0.84 3.05
CA ASP A 9 -14.38 1.40 2.45
C ASP A 9 -14.91 0.51 1.30
N HIS A 10 -14.02 -0.12 0.53
CA HIS A 10 -14.38 -1.02 -0.57
C HIS A 10 -14.39 -2.51 -0.20
N SER A 11 -14.19 -2.87 1.08
CA SER A 11 -14.09 -4.27 1.54
C SER A 11 -13.09 -5.12 0.72
N VAL A 12 -12.01 -4.51 0.25
CA VAL A 12 -10.98 -5.17 -0.57
C VAL A 12 -9.91 -5.75 0.35
N SER A 13 -9.74 -7.07 0.31
CA SER A 13 -8.67 -7.72 1.07
C SER A 13 -7.29 -7.36 0.52
N LEU A 14 -6.28 -7.37 1.39
CA LEU A 14 -4.89 -7.08 1.03
C LEU A 14 -4.38 -7.98 -0.10
N ARG A 15 -4.74 -9.28 -0.07
CA ARG A 15 -4.38 -10.23 -1.13
C ARG A 15 -5.05 -9.87 -2.46
N LYS A 16 -6.30 -9.41 -2.43
CA LYS A 16 -7.03 -8.97 -3.63
C LYS A 16 -6.41 -7.71 -4.21
N ALA A 17 -6.16 -6.70 -3.38
CA ALA A 17 -5.49 -5.46 -3.81
C ALA A 17 -4.10 -5.73 -4.41
N ALA A 18 -3.29 -6.57 -3.76
CA ALA A 18 -1.97 -6.96 -4.24
C ALA A 18 -2.03 -7.64 -5.61
N ARG A 19 -2.90 -8.64 -5.78
CA ARG A 19 -3.08 -9.33 -7.07
C ARG A 19 -3.50 -8.40 -8.19
N LEU A 20 -4.51 -7.55 -7.94
CA LEU A 20 -5.04 -6.64 -8.96
C LEU A 20 -4.04 -5.54 -9.37
N SER A 21 -3.16 -5.15 -8.46
CA SER A 21 -2.09 -4.19 -8.74
C SER A 21 -0.81 -4.83 -9.29
N GLY A 22 -0.72 -6.17 -9.32
CA GLY A 22 0.47 -6.90 -9.73
C GLY A 22 1.59 -6.90 -8.69
N MET A 23 1.25 -6.70 -7.42
CA MET A 23 2.18 -6.71 -6.29
C MET A 23 2.12 -8.03 -5.51
N ASP A 24 3.22 -8.34 -4.83
CA ASP A 24 3.23 -9.39 -3.82
C ASP A 24 2.46 -8.93 -2.55
N PRO A 25 1.59 -9.77 -1.96
CA PRO A 25 0.88 -9.42 -0.73
C PRO A 25 1.79 -9.08 0.45
N SER A 26 2.94 -9.74 0.58
CA SER A 26 3.90 -9.45 1.66
C SER A 26 4.60 -8.11 1.43
N PHE A 27 4.87 -7.77 0.18
CA PHE A 27 5.37 -6.44 -0.19
C PHE A 27 4.34 -5.36 0.14
N LEU A 28 3.09 -5.51 -0.31
CA LEU A 28 2.02 -4.54 -0.01
C LEU A 28 1.83 -4.40 1.51
N SER A 29 1.84 -5.50 2.26
CA SER A 29 1.76 -5.47 3.73
C SER A 29 2.89 -4.66 4.38
N LYS A 30 4.13 -4.80 3.90
CA LYS A 30 5.28 -4.03 4.41
C LYS A 30 5.19 -2.55 4.04
N VAL A 31 4.68 -2.23 2.85
CA VAL A 31 4.45 -0.85 2.41
C VAL A 31 3.36 -0.20 3.26
N LEU A 32 2.22 -0.87 3.44
CA LEU A 32 1.12 -0.38 4.29
C LEU A 32 1.55 -0.18 5.74
N ALA A 33 2.41 -1.05 6.25
CA ALA A 33 2.97 -0.95 7.59
C ALA A 33 4.11 0.09 7.72
N GLY A 34 4.45 0.84 6.66
CA GLY A 34 5.56 1.82 6.68
C GLY A 34 6.96 1.21 6.81
N LYS A 35 7.08 -0.13 6.75
CA LYS A 35 8.35 -0.86 6.89
C LYS A 35 9.17 -0.88 5.60
N ARG A 36 8.55 -0.50 4.48
CA ARG A 36 9.19 -0.44 3.17
C ARG A 36 8.64 0.74 2.40
N SER A 37 9.50 1.38 1.60
CA SER A 37 9.09 2.44 0.71
C SER A 37 8.04 1.94 -0.28
N PRO A 38 7.03 2.77 -0.63
CA PRO A 38 6.06 2.44 -1.65
C PRO A 38 6.75 2.18 -3.01
N PRO A 39 6.11 1.40 -3.90
CA PRO A 39 6.68 1.09 -5.20
C PRO A 39 6.91 2.37 -6.01
N SER A 40 8.05 2.46 -6.68
CA SER A 40 8.37 3.58 -7.58
C SER A 40 7.77 3.42 -8.99
N ASP A 41 7.21 2.25 -9.29
CA ASP A 41 6.60 1.96 -10.59
C ASP A 41 5.22 2.62 -10.70
N GLU A 42 5.14 3.65 -11.53
CA GLU A 42 3.93 4.42 -11.83
C GLU A 42 2.79 3.52 -12.32
N LYS A 43 3.07 2.45 -13.09
CA LYS A 43 2.03 1.53 -13.59
C LYS A 43 1.40 0.72 -12.46
N VAL A 44 2.19 0.35 -11.46
CA VAL A 44 1.69 -0.40 -10.28
C VAL A 44 0.83 0.52 -9.42
N LEU A 45 1.27 1.76 -9.20
CA LEU A 45 0.50 2.77 -8.48
C LEU A 45 -0.80 3.12 -9.21
N GLU A 46 -0.76 3.23 -10.53
CA GLU A 46 -1.95 3.49 -11.35
C GLU A 46 -2.99 2.36 -11.24
N ARG A 47 -2.56 1.10 -11.36
CA ARG A 47 -3.46 -0.05 -11.17
C ARG A 47 -4.03 -0.08 -9.77
N LEU A 48 -3.21 0.16 -8.75
CA LEU A 48 -3.66 0.20 -7.36
C LEU A 48 -4.71 1.30 -7.15
N GLY A 49 -4.48 2.49 -7.70
CA GLY A 49 -5.43 3.61 -7.66
C GLY A 49 -6.77 3.24 -8.30
N LYS A 50 -6.74 2.73 -9.54
CA LYS A 50 -7.95 2.29 -10.26
C LYS A 50 -8.73 1.21 -9.51
N CYS A 51 -8.04 0.24 -8.91
CA CYS A 51 -8.69 -0.85 -8.16
C CYS A 51 -9.37 -0.39 -6.88
N LEU A 52 -8.88 0.70 -6.29
CA LEU A 52 -9.40 1.26 -5.04
C LEU A 52 -10.26 2.50 -5.26
N GLY A 53 -10.48 2.93 -6.51
CA GLY A 53 -11.21 4.16 -6.81
C GLY A 53 -10.49 5.44 -6.36
N LEU A 54 -9.16 5.39 -6.21
CA LEU A 54 -8.32 6.54 -5.87
C LEU A 54 -7.79 7.19 -7.15
N ASP A 55 -7.60 8.51 -7.10
CA ASP A 55 -6.86 9.22 -8.15
C ASP A 55 -5.41 8.68 -8.24
N PRO A 56 -5.03 8.08 -9.38
CA PRO A 56 -3.68 7.58 -9.62
C PRO A 56 -2.60 8.65 -9.41
N MET A 57 -2.89 9.90 -9.78
CA MET A 57 -1.91 10.98 -9.70
C MET A 57 -1.63 11.37 -8.24
N ALA A 58 -2.69 11.58 -7.45
CA ALA A 58 -2.58 11.80 -6.02
C ALA A 58 -1.87 10.65 -5.29
N LEU A 59 -2.17 9.39 -5.65
CA LEU A 59 -1.52 8.22 -5.06
C LEU A 59 -0.03 8.16 -5.39
N THR A 60 0.36 8.53 -6.62
CA THR A 60 1.75 8.55 -7.06
C THR A 60 2.56 9.62 -6.33
N VAL A 61 1.99 10.82 -6.18
CA VAL A 61 2.59 11.90 -5.40
C VAL A 61 2.70 11.52 -3.92
N ALA A 62 1.68 10.88 -3.35
CA ALA A 62 1.70 10.40 -1.97
C ALA A 62 2.75 9.29 -1.73
N ALA A 63 3.10 8.53 -2.77
CA ALA A 63 4.20 7.58 -2.75
C ALA A 63 5.59 8.24 -2.85
N GLY A 64 5.65 9.57 -2.99
CA GLY A 64 6.90 10.31 -3.16
C GLY A 64 7.48 10.20 -4.58
N VAL A 65 6.67 9.73 -5.54
CA VAL A 65 7.05 9.61 -6.95
C VAL A 65 6.46 10.80 -7.70
N VAL A 66 7.23 11.41 -8.61
CA VAL A 66 6.73 12.46 -9.49
C VAL A 66 6.12 11.80 -10.73
N PRO A 67 4.79 11.92 -10.95
CA PRO A 67 4.14 11.38 -12.15
C PRO A 67 4.78 11.90 -13.44
N ALA A 68 4.87 11.05 -14.46
CA ALA A 68 5.44 11.46 -15.75
C ALA A 68 4.66 12.63 -16.37
N ALA A 69 3.33 12.67 -16.15
CA ALA A 69 2.46 13.74 -16.60
C ALA A 69 2.81 15.12 -16.02
N LEU A 70 3.48 15.18 -14.86
CA LEU A 70 3.90 16.45 -14.25
C LEU A 70 5.26 16.95 -14.76
N LYS A 71 6.04 16.12 -15.48
CA LYS A 71 7.38 16.52 -15.98
C LYS A 71 7.37 17.78 -16.85
N PRO A 72 6.41 17.98 -17.78
CA PRO A 72 6.36 19.22 -18.57
C PRO A 72 6.07 20.45 -17.70
N LEU A 73 5.17 20.31 -16.71
CA LEU A 73 4.82 21.39 -15.78
C LEU A 73 6.00 21.76 -14.87
N LEU A 74 6.82 20.79 -14.48
CA LEU A 74 8.05 21.05 -13.71
C LEU A 74 9.13 21.76 -14.52
N SER A 75 9.01 21.79 -15.84
CA SER A 75 9.92 22.52 -16.73
C SER A 75 9.43 23.96 -16.97
N ASP A 76 8.21 24.30 -16.56
CA ASP A 76 7.66 25.66 -16.63
C ASP A 76 8.12 26.50 -15.41
N PRO A 77 8.96 27.53 -15.61
CA PRO A 77 9.44 28.38 -14.52
C PRO A 77 8.32 29.13 -13.79
N GLU A 78 7.24 29.49 -14.49
CA GLU A 78 6.11 30.22 -13.90
C GLU A 78 5.29 29.30 -13.00
N PHE A 79 5.10 28.05 -13.39
CA PHE A 79 4.53 27.02 -12.54
C PHE A 79 5.36 26.84 -11.25
N LEU A 80 6.69 26.71 -11.37
CA LEU A 80 7.57 26.58 -10.21
C LEU A 80 7.52 27.80 -9.28
N ARG A 81 7.38 29.01 -9.82
CA ARG A 81 7.19 30.22 -9.01
C ARG A 81 5.89 30.20 -8.20
N ARG A 82 4.80 29.67 -8.79
CA ARG A 82 3.50 29.53 -8.11
C ARG A 82 3.51 28.45 -7.03
N VAL A 83 4.24 27.36 -7.26
CA VAL A 83 4.31 26.20 -6.35
C VAL A 83 5.49 26.29 -5.37
N ARG A 84 6.22 27.43 -5.35
CA ARG A 84 7.29 27.65 -4.38
C ARG A 84 6.78 27.38 -2.97
N PRO A 85 7.51 26.60 -2.16
CA PRO A 85 7.10 26.34 -0.79
C PRO A 85 7.03 27.66 -0.03
N SER A 86 5.83 28.06 0.36
CA SER A 86 5.65 28.96 1.51
C SER A 86 6.28 28.26 2.71
N ALA A 87 7.09 28.98 3.49
CA ALA A 87 8.03 28.44 4.48
C ALA A 87 7.44 27.55 5.60
N SER A 88 6.14 27.26 5.59
CA SER A 88 5.58 26.15 6.36
C SER A 88 5.99 24.82 5.74
N ARG A 89 7.17 24.32 6.14
CA ARG A 89 7.47 22.90 6.12
C ARG A 89 6.40 22.18 6.94
N THR A 90 5.25 21.89 6.34
CA THR A 90 4.50 20.71 6.72
C THR A 90 5.39 19.56 6.27
N ARG A 91 6.34 19.18 7.15
CA ARG A 91 6.90 17.84 7.06
C ARG A 91 5.65 16.96 7.00
N LEU A 92 5.40 16.32 5.86
CA LEU A 92 4.62 15.09 5.90
C LEU A 92 5.29 14.29 7.03
N PRO A 93 4.55 13.95 8.10
CA PRO A 93 5.16 13.36 9.28
C PRO A 93 6.04 12.22 8.80
N PRO A 94 7.34 12.15 9.22
CA PRO A 94 8.15 10.98 8.93
C PRO A 94 7.32 9.79 9.37
N HIS A 95 7.02 8.90 8.42
CA HIS A 95 6.04 7.83 8.57
C HIS A 95 6.34 7.09 9.87
N ALA A 96 5.64 7.46 10.96
CA ALA A 96 5.88 6.86 12.25
C ALA A 96 5.56 5.37 12.08
N PRO A 97 6.43 4.46 12.57
CA PRO A 97 6.12 3.05 12.54
C PRO A 97 4.77 2.85 13.25
N PRO A 98 3.83 2.09 12.68
CA PRO A 98 2.57 1.82 13.34
C PRO A 98 2.90 1.16 14.67
N GLU A 99 2.34 1.70 15.76
CA GLU A 99 2.43 1.06 17.07
C GLU A 99 2.09 -0.44 16.92
N PRO A 100 2.83 -1.33 17.61
CA PRO A 100 2.59 -2.75 17.51
C PRO A 100 1.15 -3.05 17.88
N ARG A 101 0.31 -3.33 16.88
CA ARG A 101 -1.06 -3.79 17.10
C ARG A 101 -0.97 -5.08 17.92
N PRO A 102 -1.75 -5.23 19.01
CA PRO A 102 -1.75 -6.45 19.79
C PRO A 102 -2.09 -7.62 18.86
N ALA A 103 -1.29 -8.69 18.95
CA ALA A 103 -1.42 -9.88 18.14
C ALA A 103 -2.81 -10.48 18.34
N SER A 104 -3.73 -10.17 17.42
CA SER A 104 -5.07 -10.74 17.40
C SER A 104 -4.96 -12.23 17.06
N GLY A 105 -5.01 -13.04 18.12
CA GLY A 105 -5.83 -14.26 18.19
C GLY A 105 -5.43 -15.41 17.27
N ARG A 106 -4.85 -16.45 17.90
CA ARG A 106 -4.69 -17.83 17.42
C ARG A 106 -5.73 -18.24 16.36
N VAL A 107 -5.25 -18.54 15.15
CA VAL A 107 -6.01 -19.40 14.23
C VAL A 107 -5.90 -20.83 14.76
N ARG A 108 -7.06 -21.41 15.02
CA ARG A 108 -7.29 -22.72 15.65
C ARG A 108 -6.54 -23.84 14.92
N SER A 109 -5.89 -24.70 15.71
CA SER A 109 -5.37 -26.01 15.29
C SER A 109 -6.52 -26.87 14.77
N VAL A 110 -6.35 -27.43 13.56
CA VAL A 110 -7.21 -28.49 13.03
C VAL A 110 -6.90 -29.78 13.79
N PRO A 111 -7.88 -30.45 14.43
CA PRO A 111 -7.67 -31.79 14.95
C PRO A 111 -7.61 -32.78 13.80
N ARG A 112 -6.50 -33.53 13.68
CA ARG A 112 -6.47 -34.79 12.93
C ARG A 112 -7.01 -35.87 13.87
N SER A 113 -8.17 -36.43 13.56
CA SER A 113 -8.70 -37.66 14.18
C SER A 113 -8.30 -38.88 13.31
N PRO A 114 -8.54 -40.14 13.74
CA PRO A 114 -7.46 -41.04 14.21
C PRO A 114 -7.32 -42.33 13.37
N GLU A 115 -6.20 -43.03 13.64
CA GLU A 115 -5.90 -44.47 13.56
C GLU A 115 -6.64 -45.40 12.58
N LEU A 116 -5.84 -46.14 11.80
CA LEU A 116 -6.06 -47.56 11.57
C LEU A 116 -4.72 -48.28 11.74
N SER A 117 -4.60 -49.01 12.85
CA SER A 117 -3.56 -49.99 13.12
C SER A 117 -3.62 -51.11 12.09
N GLU A 118 -2.56 -51.27 11.31
CA GLU A 118 -2.30 -52.50 10.56
C GLU A 118 -1.43 -53.42 11.41
N ASP A 119 -2.06 -54.09 12.37
CA ASP A 119 -1.51 -55.28 13.04
C ASP A 119 -2.59 -56.38 12.96
N LEU A 120 -2.55 -57.19 11.90
CA LEU A 120 -3.08 -58.56 11.85
C LEU A 120 -2.88 -59.15 10.44
N LEU A 121 -1.78 -59.88 10.24
CA LEU A 121 -1.72 -61.24 9.68
C LEU A 121 -0.26 -61.73 9.57
#